data_AF-A0A1H8WGG9-F1
#
_entry.id   AF-A0A1H8WGG9-F1
#
_cell.length_a   1.000
_cell.length_b   1.000
_cell.length_c   1.000
_cell.angle_alpha   90.00
_cell.angle_beta   90.00
_cell.angle_gamma   90.00
#
_symmetry.space_group_name_H-M   'P 1'
#
loop_
_entity.id
_entity.type
_entity.pdbx_description
1 polymer ?
#
loop_
_entity_poly.entity_id
_entity_poly.type
_entity_poly.pdbx_seq_one_letter_code
_entity_poly.pdbx_strand_id
1 'polypeptide(L)'
;MAPHCAHLRNGTKMGDMKMIDTMIRDGLTDAFHGYHMGITAENIARQYQLTREEQDQFALASQNKAEAAQKAGRFADEIAPFVVKSRKGDVTIDQDEYPPRRHA
;
A
#
# COMPACT_ATOMS: atom_id res chain seq x y z
N MET A 1 4.31 -8.76 -5.41
CA MET A 1 5.07 -7.59 -5.88
C MET A 1 4.82 -7.43 -7.38
N ALA A 2 4.52 -6.23 -7.86
CA ALA A 2 4.23 -6.02 -9.28
C ALA A 2 5.50 -6.21 -10.13
N PRO A 3 5.41 -6.80 -11.33
CA PRO A 3 6.57 -7.01 -12.19
C PRO A 3 7.09 -5.68 -12.74
N HIS A 4 8.40 -5.51 -12.81
CA HIS A 4 8.98 -4.40 -13.57
C HIS A 4 8.86 -4.68 -15.07
N CYS A 5 8.66 -3.65 -15.89
CA CYS A 5 8.52 -3.78 -17.34
C CYS A 5 9.57 -2.94 -18.10
N ALA A 6 9.89 -3.36 -19.31
CA ALA A 6 10.74 -2.61 -20.22
C ALA A 6 10.16 -2.68 -21.63
N HIS A 7 10.30 -1.60 -22.39
CA HIS A 7 9.81 -1.56 -23.76
C HIS A 7 10.78 -2.28 -24.72
N LEU A 8 10.63 -3.60 -24.82
CA LEU A 8 11.51 -4.47 -25.59
C LEU A 8 10.94 -4.97 -26.93
N ARG A 9 9.67 -4.70 -27.22
CA ARG A 9 8.97 -5.25 -28.40
C ARG A 9 9.69 -4.95 -29.72
N ASN A 10 10.28 -3.76 -29.85
CA ASN A 10 11.01 -3.32 -31.05
C ASN A 10 12.54 -3.45 -30.92
N GLY A 11 13.03 -4.00 -29.80
CA GLY A 11 14.45 -4.09 -29.46
C GLY A 11 15.06 -2.76 -29.01
N THR A 12 16.15 -2.84 -28.23
CA THR A 12 17.02 -1.71 -27.90
C THR A 12 18.42 -2.05 -28.40
N LYS A 13 18.92 -1.30 -29.40
CA LYS A 13 20.15 -1.67 -30.12
C LYS A 13 21.43 -1.30 -29.36
N MET A 14 21.46 -0.12 -28.75
CA MET A 14 22.61 0.41 -28.00
C MET A 14 22.12 1.53 -27.07
N GLY A 15 22.74 1.67 -25.90
CA GLY A 15 22.38 2.66 -24.88
C GLY A 15 21.53 2.09 -23.74
N ASP A 16 21.17 2.96 -22.79
CA ASP A 16 20.49 2.57 -21.56
C ASP A 16 19.03 2.15 -21.78
N MET A 17 18.58 1.21 -20.95
CA MET A 17 17.18 0.79 -20.86
C MET A 17 16.67 0.99 -19.43
N LYS A 18 15.48 1.57 -19.31
CA LYS A 18 14.80 1.71 -18.03
C LYS A 18 13.92 0.50 -17.75
N MET A 19 14.12 -0.10 -16.57
CA MET A 19 13.18 -1.02 -15.96
C MET A 19 12.16 -0.20 -15.17
N ILE A 20 10.92 -0.24 -15.61
CA ILE A 20 9.82 0.58 -15.10
C ILE A 20 9.08 -0.22 -14.03
N ASP A 21 8.98 0.32 -12.83
CA ASP A 21 8.10 -0.23 -11.79
C ASP A 21 6.63 0.01 -12.20
N THR A 22 5.89 -1.08 -12.44
CA THR A 22 4.49 -1.00 -12.87
C THR A 22 3.54 -0.63 -11.74
N MET A 23 3.85 -0.95 -10.49
CA MET A 23 3.04 -0.51 -9.35
C MET A 23 3.09 1.03 -9.25
N ILE A 24 4.29 1.60 -9.37
CA ILE A 24 4.46 3.05 -9.29
C ILE A 24 3.85 3.74 -10.50
N ARG A 25 4.18 3.26 -11.71
CA ARG A 25 3.73 3.89 -12.94
C ARG A 25 2.23 3.81 -13.14
N ASP A 26 1.64 2.62 -12.93
CA ASP A 26 0.26 2.36 -13.31
C ASP A 26 -0.73 2.65 -12.18
N GLY A 27 -0.27 2.66 -10.91
CA GLY A 27 -1.14 2.84 -9.74
C GLY A 27 -0.88 4.07 -8.88
N LEU A 28 0.36 4.58 -8.81
CA LEU A 28 0.77 5.59 -7.79
C LEU A 28 1.31 6.90 -8.37
N THR A 29 1.31 7.06 -9.70
CA THR A 29 1.77 8.27 -10.39
C THR A 29 0.59 8.96 -11.07
N ASP A 30 0.51 10.29 -10.92
CA ASP A 30 -0.51 11.08 -11.58
C ASP A 30 -0.30 11.05 -13.09
N ALA A 31 -1.30 10.62 -13.85
CA ALA A 31 -1.17 10.45 -15.29
C ALA A 31 -1.03 11.79 -16.05
N PHE A 32 -1.45 12.92 -15.45
CA PHE A 32 -1.46 14.23 -16.11
C PHE A 32 -0.21 15.04 -15.79
N HIS A 33 0.23 15.02 -14.55
CA HIS A 33 1.34 15.84 -14.05
C HIS A 33 2.63 15.04 -13.83
N GLY A 34 2.58 13.71 -13.88
CA GLY A 34 3.76 12.84 -13.85
C GLY A 34 4.47 12.75 -12.50
N TYR A 35 3.81 13.11 -11.39
CA TYR A 35 4.37 13.02 -10.05
C TYR A 35 3.62 12.02 -9.15
N HIS A 36 4.29 11.55 -8.10
CA HIS A 36 3.76 10.54 -7.18
C HIS A 36 2.55 11.05 -6.39
N MET A 37 1.57 10.18 -6.07
CA MET A 37 0.39 10.53 -5.25
C MET A 37 0.73 11.12 -3.88
N GLY A 38 1.93 10.86 -3.34
CA GLY A 38 2.41 11.54 -2.13
C GLY A 38 2.48 13.07 -2.30
N ILE A 39 2.82 13.56 -3.48
CA ILE A 39 2.90 14.99 -3.78
C ILE A 39 1.50 15.62 -3.90
N THR A 40 0.49 14.89 -4.38
CA THR A 40 -0.90 15.41 -4.34
C THR A 40 -1.34 15.62 -2.89
N ALA A 41 -1.00 14.70 -1.99
CA ALA A 41 -1.27 14.84 -0.56
C ALA A 41 -0.56 16.06 0.05
N GLU A 42 0.71 16.30 -0.28
CA GLU A 42 1.46 17.49 0.16
C GLU A 42 0.84 18.80 -0.36
N ASN A 43 0.31 18.81 -1.59
CA ASN A 43 -0.39 19.98 -2.13
C ASN A 43 -1.65 20.31 -1.31
N ILE A 44 -2.42 19.29 -0.92
CA ILE A 44 -3.59 19.43 -0.05
C ILE A 44 -3.15 19.91 1.34
N ALA A 45 -2.14 19.28 1.94
CA ALA A 45 -1.63 19.66 3.25
C ALA A 45 -1.21 21.13 3.28
N ARG A 46 -0.52 21.62 2.25
CA ARG A 46 -0.15 23.04 2.12
C ARG A 46 -1.36 23.96 1.93
N GLN A 47 -2.30 23.59 1.07
CA GLN A 47 -3.48 24.41 0.78
C GLN A 47 -4.36 24.61 2.02
N TYR A 48 -4.55 23.54 2.80
CA TYR A 48 -5.38 23.52 4.00
C TYR A 48 -4.59 23.73 5.29
N GLN A 49 -3.28 24.00 5.18
CA GLN A 49 -2.37 24.24 6.31
C GLN A 49 -2.38 23.12 7.36
N LEU A 50 -2.53 21.87 6.91
CA LEU A 50 -2.51 20.69 7.77
C LEU A 50 -1.09 20.45 8.28
N THR A 51 -0.88 20.50 9.59
CA THR A 51 0.45 20.31 10.17
C THR A 51 0.84 18.84 10.16
N ARG A 52 2.14 18.58 10.38
CA ARG A 52 2.63 17.22 10.51
C ARG A 52 2.04 16.52 11.74
N GLU A 53 1.91 17.26 12.83
CA GLU A 53 1.38 16.76 14.10
C GLU A 53 -0.09 16.34 13.97
N GLU A 54 -0.90 17.10 13.23
CA GLU A 54 -2.30 16.74 12.95
C GLU A 54 -2.41 15.45 12.15
N GLN A 55 -1.57 15.30 11.12
CA GLN A 55 -1.49 14.08 10.30
C GLN A 55 -1.07 12.86 11.14
N ASP A 56 -0.06 13.02 12.01
CA ASP A 56 0.43 11.96 12.89
C ASP A 56 -0.61 11.58 13.96
N GLN A 57 -1.32 12.55 14.54
CA GLN A 57 -2.41 12.29 15.48
C GLN A 57 -3.56 11.52 14.83
N PHE A 58 -3.92 11.89 13.60
CA PHE A 58 -4.93 11.17 12.83
C PHE A 58 -4.49 9.72 12.54
N ALA A 59 -3.24 9.53 12.09
CA ALA A 59 -2.68 8.21 11.83
C ALA A 59 -2.65 7.34 13.08
N LEU A 60 -2.23 7.88 14.23
CA LEU A 60 -2.22 7.17 15.51
C LEU A 60 -3.64 6.75 15.94
N ALA A 61 -4.61 7.66 15.82
CA ALA A 61 -6.00 7.35 16.12
C ALA A 61 -6.56 6.25 15.19
N SER A 62 -6.18 6.26 13.92
CA SER A 62 -6.55 5.21 12.95
C SER A 62 -6.00 3.85 13.36
N GLN A 63 -4.71 3.77 13.72
CA GLN A 63 -4.09 2.52 14.16
C GLN A 63 -4.74 1.95 15.42
N ASN A 64 -5.00 2.81 16.43
CA ASN A 64 -5.67 2.39 17.65
C ASN A 64 -7.10 1.86 17.40
N LYS A 65 -7.84 2.48 16.48
CA LYS A 65 -9.19 2.02 16.11
C LYS A 65 -9.14 0.66 15.39
N ALA A 66 -8.19 0.48 14.46
CA ALA A 66 -8.01 -0.77 13.74
C ALA A 66 -7.66 -1.93 14.70
N GLU A 67 -6.72 -1.71 15.62
CA GLU A 67 -6.35 -2.70 16.64
C GLU A 67 -7.55 -3.09 17.52
N ALA A 68 -8.32 -2.09 18.00
CA ALA A 68 -9.50 -2.34 18.82
C ALA A 68 -10.61 -3.10 18.05
N ALA A 69 -10.82 -2.77 16.76
CA ALA A 69 -11.81 -3.43 15.92
C ALA A 69 -11.46 -4.90 15.64
N GLN A 70 -10.18 -5.18 15.36
CA GLN A 70 -9.68 -6.54 15.20
C GLN A 70 -9.85 -7.36 16.48
N LYS A 71 -9.45 -6.83 17.63
CA LYS A 71 -9.62 -7.52 18.94
C LYS A 71 -11.07 -7.78 19.29
N ALA A 72 -11.97 -6.90 18.88
CA ALA A 72 -13.42 -7.05 19.06
C ALA A 72 -14.07 -7.95 18.00
N GLY A 73 -13.32 -8.53 17.06
CA GLY A 73 -13.83 -9.42 16.02
C GLY A 73 -14.71 -8.74 14.98
N ARG A 74 -14.64 -7.41 14.84
CA ARG A 74 -15.57 -6.65 13.98
C ARG A 74 -15.43 -6.96 12.49
N PHE A 75 -14.28 -7.47 12.05
CA PHE A 75 -14.03 -7.81 10.65
C PHE A 75 -14.32 -9.29 10.32
N ALA A 76 -14.71 -10.09 11.31
CA ALA A 76 -14.90 -11.53 11.11
C ALA A 76 -15.99 -11.86 10.08
N ASP A 77 -17.02 -11.02 9.98
CA ASP A 77 -18.15 -11.23 9.08
C ASP A 77 -17.85 -10.77 7.63
N GLU A 78 -16.84 -9.93 7.41
CA GLU A 78 -16.49 -9.37 6.09
C GLU A 78 -15.23 -9.99 5.46
N ILE A 79 -14.34 -10.58 6.26
CA ILE A 79 -13.12 -11.22 5.76
C ILE A 79 -13.41 -12.67 5.37
N ALA A 80 -13.29 -12.97 4.07
CA ALA A 80 -13.27 -14.34 3.57
C ALA A 80 -11.88 -15.00 3.83
N PRO A 81 -11.80 -16.13 4.56
CA PRO A 81 -10.52 -16.78 4.82
C PRO A 81 -9.83 -17.24 3.54
N PHE A 82 -8.55 -16.91 3.40
CA PHE A 82 -7.71 -17.32 2.27
C PHE A 82 -6.73 -18.41 2.69
N VAL A 83 -6.83 -19.59 2.07
CA VAL A 83 -5.97 -20.74 2.40
C VAL A 83 -4.79 -20.82 1.44
N VAL A 84 -3.59 -20.56 1.95
CA VAL A 84 -2.33 -20.76 1.24
C VAL A 84 -1.90 -22.22 1.38
N LYS A 85 -2.05 -22.98 0.29
CA LYS A 85 -1.58 -24.36 0.22
C LYS A 85 -0.06 -24.40 0.16
N SER A 86 0.57 -25.18 1.05
CA SER A 86 2.03 -25.34 1.06
C SER A 86 2.43 -26.79 1.30
N ARG A 87 3.65 -27.15 0.86
CA ARG A 87 4.21 -28.49 1.08
C ARG A 87 4.37 -28.85 2.56
N LYS A 88 4.45 -27.86 3.45
CA LYS A 88 4.66 -28.05 4.89
C LYS A 88 3.36 -27.99 5.70
N GLY A 89 2.22 -27.91 5.02
CA GLY A 89 0.91 -27.68 5.64
C GLY A 89 0.28 -26.38 5.15
N ASP A 90 -1.03 -26.30 5.28
CA ASP A 90 -1.81 -25.16 4.82
C ASP A 90 -1.79 -24.05 5.86
N VAL A 91 -1.71 -22.81 5.40
CA VAL A 91 -1.81 -21.61 6.25
C VAL A 91 -3.07 -20.85 5.85
N THR A 92 -3.94 -20.59 6.83
CA THR A 92 -5.14 -19.77 6.60
C THR A 92 -4.83 -18.33 7.01
N ILE A 93 -5.20 -17.39 6.15
CA ILE A 93 -5.10 -15.95 6.36
C ILE A 93 -6.53 -15.41 6.43
N ASP A 94 -6.94 -14.95 7.60
CA ASP A 94 -8.30 -14.48 7.90
C ASP A 94 -8.33 -13.18 8.72
N GLN A 95 -7.18 -12.51 8.85
CA GLN A 95 -7.02 -11.26 9.59
C GLN A 95 -6.08 -10.30 8.85
N ASP A 96 -6.35 -8.99 8.91
CA ASP A 96 -5.42 -8.01 8.33
C ASP A 96 -4.11 -7.96 9.13
N GLU A 97 -2.99 -8.03 8.43
CA GLU A 97 -1.64 -8.06 9.02
C GLU A 97 -1.01 -6.68 9.24
N TYR A 98 -1.49 -5.66 8.52
CA TYR A 98 -0.85 -4.33 8.49
C TYR A 98 -0.99 -3.53 9.79
N PRO A 99 -2.14 -3.51 10.49
CA PRO A 99 -2.22 -2.88 11.80
C PRO A 99 -1.17 -3.49 12.75
N PRO A 100 -0.25 -2.69 13.31
CA PRO A 100 0.84 -3.22 14.12
C PRO A 100 0.26 -3.86 15.37
N ARG A 101 0.50 -5.16 15.52
CA ARG A 101 0.14 -5.88 16.75
C ARG A 101 1.06 -5.40 17.86
N ARG A 102 0.52 -4.70 18.87
CA ARG A 102 1.25 -4.54 20.12
C ARG A 102 1.41 -5.92 20.75
N HIS A 103 2.60 -6.50 20.62
CA HIS A 103 3.02 -7.62 21.45
C HIS A 103 3.06 -7.09 22.90
N ALA A 104 2.18 -7.63 23.75
CA ALA A 104 2.22 -7.42 25.20
C ALA A 104 3.38 -8.20 25.81
#